data_AF-A0A1R4G3W3-F1
#
_entry.id   AF-A0A1R4G3W3-F1
#
_cell.length_a   1.000
_cell.length_b   1.000
_cell.length_c   1.000
_cell.angle_alpha   90.00
_cell.angle_beta   90.00
_cell.angle_gamma   90.00
#
_symmetry.space_group_name_H-M   'P 1'
#
loop_
_entity.id
_entity.type
_entity.pdbx_description
1 polymer ?
#
loop_
_entity_poly.entity_id
_entity_poly.type
_entity_poly.pdbx_seq_one_letter_code
_entity_poly.pdbx_strand_id
1 'polypeptide(L)'
;MPAGWYPDPQQFGAERYFDGASWTGQSRPVEPVWTDAPYGQFGEPPAPPSTRSYTTTWLLSLLLGFFGADRFYLGKTGSAIVKLLTLGGFAVWWLVDLAMTLAGKTRDAEGRVVTGEGRQPAIAWTVSATVIVASIIGAGVSSGNASEEVFEADEPRASSTPAPAEDDALEVADTEVEDSPSPVAEEPENSETVSQQQAVSAARDYLRFTAFSRSGLIDQLEFEGYSTEDATYAVDHVGADWFEQAALSAEQYLQFSAFSKSGLIDQLLFEGFTEEEAAYGVEQVYDGQGGQAAASAQSYLDVMAFSRDGLIDQLEFEGYSNAEATAAVDSLDVDWNEQAAAKAREYLEYSSFSRSALIDQLIFEGFTAAQAEHGVNSVGL
;
A
#
# COMPACT_ATOMS: atom_id res chain seq x y z
N MET A 1 -34.00 -9.12 -41.64
CA MET A 1 -34.53 -8.98 -40.27
C MET A 1 -36.05 -9.02 -40.37
N PRO A 2 -36.78 -9.72 -39.49
CA PRO A 2 -38.23 -9.67 -39.49
C PRO A 2 -38.71 -8.25 -39.17
N ALA A 3 -39.91 -7.90 -39.62
CA ALA A 3 -40.48 -6.59 -39.33
C ALA A 3 -40.62 -6.39 -37.82
N GLY A 4 -40.12 -5.28 -37.28
CA GLY A 4 -40.04 -5.08 -35.84
C GLY A 4 -39.28 -3.81 -35.45
N TRP A 5 -39.30 -3.51 -34.15
CA TRP A 5 -38.55 -2.42 -33.56
C TRP A 5 -37.14 -2.87 -33.18
N TYR A 6 -36.15 -2.08 -33.54
CA TYR A 6 -34.74 -2.37 -33.28
C TYR A 6 -34.03 -1.10 -32.82
N PRO A 7 -32.92 -1.20 -32.08
CA PRO A 7 -32.13 -0.03 -31.67
C PRO A 7 -31.74 0.85 -32.86
N ASP A 8 -31.99 2.16 -32.76
CA ASP A 8 -31.65 3.10 -33.83
C ASP A 8 -30.14 3.36 -33.83
N PRO A 9 -29.40 2.98 -34.89
CA PRO A 9 -27.95 3.20 -34.97
C PRO A 9 -27.57 4.68 -35.06
N GLN A 10 -28.52 5.59 -35.29
CA GLN A 10 -28.29 7.03 -35.42
C GLN A 10 -28.72 7.82 -34.17
N GLN A 11 -29.50 7.23 -33.26
CA GLN A 11 -30.02 7.90 -32.07
C GLN A 11 -29.98 7.00 -30.84
N PHE A 12 -29.01 7.25 -29.96
CA PHE A 12 -28.82 6.48 -28.72
C PHE A 12 -30.05 6.62 -27.81
N GLY A 13 -30.63 5.48 -27.39
CA GLY A 13 -31.82 5.43 -26.53
C GLY A 13 -33.17 5.45 -27.26
N ALA A 14 -33.19 5.32 -28.59
CA ALA A 14 -34.41 5.17 -29.39
C ALA A 14 -34.42 3.84 -30.17
N GLU A 15 -35.62 3.34 -30.46
CA GLU A 15 -35.84 2.26 -31.41
C GLU A 15 -36.43 2.80 -32.71
N ARG A 16 -36.07 2.19 -33.83
CA ARG A 16 -36.60 2.49 -35.15
C ARG A 16 -37.27 1.25 -35.74
N TYR A 17 -38.39 1.44 -36.43
CA TYR A 17 -39.14 0.32 -36.99
C TYR A 17 -38.57 -0.10 -38.35
N PHE A 18 -38.22 -1.37 -38.48
CA PHE A 18 -37.84 -2.03 -39.74
C PHE A 18 -39.06 -2.78 -40.28
N ASP A 19 -39.45 -2.55 -41.52
CA ASP A 19 -40.67 -3.13 -42.11
C ASP A 19 -40.46 -4.53 -42.75
N GLY A 20 -39.23 -5.05 -42.69
CA GLY A 20 -38.83 -6.31 -43.33
C GLY A 20 -38.01 -6.11 -44.61
N ALA A 21 -38.04 -4.91 -45.20
CA ALA A 21 -37.27 -4.54 -46.39
C ALA A 21 -36.38 -3.31 -46.16
N SER A 22 -36.83 -2.32 -45.39
CA SER A 22 -36.10 -1.08 -45.11
C SER A 22 -36.44 -0.47 -43.73
N TRP A 23 -35.59 0.44 -43.27
CA TRP A 23 -35.86 1.23 -42.07
C TRP A 23 -36.89 2.32 -42.38
N THR A 24 -37.99 2.32 -41.66
CA THR A 24 -39.05 3.33 -41.82
C THR A 24 -38.67 4.64 -41.13
N GLY A 25 -39.44 5.71 -41.32
CA GLY A 25 -39.26 6.97 -40.60
C GLY A 25 -39.82 6.96 -39.16
N GLN A 26 -40.36 5.83 -38.70
CA GLN A 26 -40.97 5.74 -37.38
C GLN A 26 -39.90 5.39 -36.33
N SER A 27 -39.68 6.31 -35.39
CA SER A 27 -38.85 6.10 -34.20
C SER A 27 -39.69 6.25 -32.92
N ARG A 28 -39.29 5.53 -31.87
CA ARG A 28 -39.89 5.65 -30.54
C ARG A 28 -38.80 5.63 -29.45
N PRO A 29 -39.02 6.27 -28.29
CA PRO A 29 -38.12 6.08 -27.15
C PRO A 29 -38.11 4.61 -26.73
N VAL A 30 -36.98 4.11 -26.24
CA VAL A 30 -36.93 2.79 -25.58
C VAL A 30 -37.77 2.91 -24.31
N GLU A 31 -38.97 2.34 -24.31
CA GLU A 31 -39.78 2.28 -23.09
C GLU A 31 -39.11 1.29 -22.11
N PRO A 32 -38.87 1.67 -20.85
CA PRO A 32 -38.40 0.73 -19.85
C PRO A 32 -39.46 -0.35 -19.67
N VAL A 33 -39.10 -1.59 -19.95
CA VAL A 33 -39.98 -2.73 -19.68
C VAL A 33 -40.07 -2.89 -18.16
N TRP A 34 -41.11 -2.32 -17.56
CA TRP A 34 -41.48 -2.63 -16.18
C TRP A 34 -42.03 -4.05 -16.16
N THR A 35 -41.16 -5.03 -15.86
CA THR A 35 -41.61 -6.38 -15.50
C THR A 35 -41.92 -6.38 -14.00
N ASP A 36 -43.10 -6.90 -13.62
CA ASP A 36 -43.50 -7.14 -12.23
C ASP A 36 -42.70 -8.30 -11.60
N ALA A 37 -41.38 -8.24 -11.65
CA ALA A 37 -40.50 -9.18 -10.96
C ALA A 37 -40.29 -8.73 -9.51
N PRO A 38 -40.34 -9.64 -8.52
CA PRO A 38 -40.13 -9.29 -7.11
C PRO A 38 -38.76 -8.62 -6.93
N TYR A 39 -38.75 -7.47 -6.27
CA TYR A 39 -37.57 -6.68 -5.93
C TYR A 39 -36.49 -7.57 -5.32
N GLY A 40 -35.39 -7.84 -6.04
CA GLY A 40 -34.26 -8.57 -5.48
C GLY A 40 -33.28 -9.20 -6.47
N GLN A 41 -33.51 -9.16 -7.79
CA GLN A 41 -32.64 -9.91 -8.71
C GLN A 41 -32.34 -9.22 -10.05
N PHE A 42 -32.12 -7.90 -10.02
CA PHE A 42 -31.29 -7.24 -11.02
C PHE A 42 -30.24 -6.45 -10.25
N GLY A 43 -28.97 -6.85 -10.38
CA GLY A 43 -27.86 -6.05 -9.88
C GLY A 43 -27.96 -4.64 -10.42
N GLU A 44 -27.63 -3.65 -9.59
CA GLU A 44 -27.59 -2.25 -10.02
C GLU A 44 -26.83 -2.14 -11.35
N PRO A 45 -27.34 -1.37 -12.33
CA PRO A 45 -26.57 -1.09 -13.53
C PRO A 45 -25.21 -0.53 -13.10
N PRO A 46 -24.09 -0.97 -13.72
CA PRO A 46 -22.77 -0.52 -13.32
C PRO A 46 -22.73 1.00 -13.34
N ALA A 47 -22.33 1.59 -12.21
CA ALA A 47 -22.24 3.04 -12.09
C ALA A 47 -21.38 3.61 -13.24
N PRO A 48 -21.77 4.76 -13.82
CA PRO A 48 -20.99 5.37 -14.88
C PRO A 48 -19.55 5.64 -14.41
N PRO A 49 -18.54 5.56 -15.31
CA PRO A 49 -17.16 5.83 -14.95
C PRO A 49 -17.01 7.25 -14.39
N SER A 50 -16.03 7.45 -13.52
CA SER A 50 -15.78 8.77 -12.94
C SER A 50 -15.48 9.80 -14.03
N THR A 51 -15.95 11.04 -13.86
CA THR A 51 -15.58 12.17 -14.73
C THR A 51 -14.17 12.70 -14.44
N ARG A 52 -13.47 12.13 -13.45
CA ARG A 52 -12.11 12.51 -13.05
C ARG A 52 -11.08 11.74 -13.88
N SER A 53 -10.00 12.42 -14.24
CA SER A 53 -8.92 11.81 -15.04
C SER A 53 -8.00 10.94 -14.19
N TYR A 54 -7.71 9.73 -14.66
CA TYR A 54 -6.76 8.81 -14.05
C TYR A 54 -5.36 9.42 -13.97
N THR A 55 -4.84 9.93 -15.09
CA THR A 55 -3.51 10.52 -15.16
C THR A 55 -3.36 11.72 -14.23
N THR A 56 -4.39 12.56 -14.13
CA THR A 56 -4.38 13.72 -13.21
C THR A 56 -4.38 13.25 -11.75
N THR A 57 -5.19 12.25 -11.42
CA THR A 57 -5.25 11.68 -10.07
C THR A 57 -3.91 11.07 -9.67
N TRP A 58 -3.29 10.29 -10.57
CA TRP A 58 -1.97 9.69 -10.37
C TRP A 58 -0.86 10.74 -10.20
N LEU A 59 -0.78 11.75 -11.09
CA LEU A 59 0.23 12.81 -10.99
C LEU A 59 0.11 13.63 -9.71
N LEU A 60 -1.13 13.95 -9.31
CA LEU A 60 -1.39 14.66 -8.06
C LEU A 60 -1.03 13.80 -6.85
N SER A 61 -1.28 12.49 -6.91
CA SER A 61 -0.91 11.55 -5.84
C SER A 61 0.62 11.41 -5.73
N LEU A 62 1.32 11.28 -6.87
CA LEU A 62 2.76 11.12 -6.90
C LEU A 62 3.51 12.38 -6.42
N LEU A 63 3.12 13.57 -6.89
CA LEU A 63 3.89 14.81 -6.66
C LEU A 63 3.38 15.63 -5.47
N LEU A 64 2.07 15.63 -5.22
CA LEU A 64 1.42 16.47 -4.21
C LEU A 64 0.60 15.63 -3.21
N GLY A 65 0.76 14.31 -3.20
CA GLY A 65 -0.07 13.44 -2.38
C GLY A 65 0.19 13.58 -0.89
N PHE A 66 1.38 14.02 -0.46
CA PHE A 66 1.65 14.41 0.94
C PHE A 66 0.71 15.51 1.45
N PHE A 67 0.23 16.38 0.55
CA PHE A 67 -0.72 17.45 0.86
C PHE A 67 -2.18 17.03 0.59
N GLY A 68 -2.42 15.78 0.18
CA GLY A 68 -3.75 15.28 -0.14
C GLY A 68 -4.39 15.87 -1.40
N ALA A 69 -3.61 16.44 -2.32
CA ALA A 69 -4.12 17.06 -3.55
C ALA A 69 -4.90 16.08 -4.45
N ASP A 70 -4.52 14.80 -4.44
CA ASP A 70 -5.23 13.70 -5.10
C ASP A 70 -6.63 13.51 -4.52
N ARG A 71 -6.78 13.51 -3.20
CA ARG A 71 -8.08 13.37 -2.54
C ARG A 71 -8.96 14.62 -2.69
N PHE A 72 -8.37 15.82 -2.71
CA PHE A 72 -9.09 17.04 -3.07
C PHE A 72 -9.63 16.98 -4.51
N TYR A 73 -8.84 16.50 -5.45
CA TYR A 73 -9.25 16.35 -6.86
C TYR A 73 -10.38 15.33 -7.04
N LEU A 74 -10.39 14.26 -6.22
CA LEU A 74 -11.45 13.25 -6.17
C LEU A 74 -12.73 13.72 -5.45
N GLY A 75 -12.75 14.95 -4.92
CA GLY A 75 -13.89 15.51 -4.19
C GLY A 75 -14.01 15.03 -2.74
N LYS A 76 -13.03 14.30 -2.22
CA LYS A 76 -13.02 13.76 -0.85
C LYS A 76 -12.44 14.77 0.14
N THR A 77 -13.05 15.97 0.19
CA THR A 77 -12.55 17.14 0.93
C THR A 77 -12.27 16.85 2.41
N GLY A 78 -13.11 16.06 3.08
CA GLY A 78 -12.90 15.68 4.48
C GLY A 78 -11.59 14.91 4.68
N SER A 79 -11.42 13.78 3.99
CA SER A 79 -10.19 12.97 4.07
C SER A 79 -8.94 13.68 3.55
N ALA A 80 -9.11 14.67 2.65
CA ALA A 80 -8.01 15.48 2.15
C ALA A 80 -7.53 16.49 3.20
N ILE A 81 -8.44 17.08 3.98
CA ILE A 81 -8.09 17.94 5.12
C ILE A 81 -7.39 17.13 6.21
N VAL A 82 -7.89 15.94 6.55
CA VAL A 82 -7.21 15.04 7.51
C VAL A 82 -5.81 14.67 7.03
N LYS A 83 -5.65 14.32 5.74
CA LYS A 83 -4.34 14.02 5.13
C LYS A 83 -3.40 15.21 5.17
N LEU A 84 -3.92 16.42 4.98
CA LEU A 84 -3.15 17.66 5.03
C LEU A 84 -2.69 17.99 6.47
N LEU A 85 -3.58 17.84 7.45
CA LEU A 85 -3.28 18.11 8.87
C LEU A 85 -2.32 17.08 9.47
N THR A 86 -2.37 15.83 9.00
CA THR A 86 -1.46 14.75 9.41
C THR A 86 -0.13 14.72 8.62
N LEU A 87 0.16 15.74 7.81
CA LEU A 87 1.33 15.78 6.92
C LEU A 87 1.48 14.52 6.05
N GLY A 88 0.36 14.00 5.56
CA GLY A 88 0.31 12.77 4.77
C GLY A 88 0.42 11.49 5.60
N GLY A 89 0.13 11.55 6.90
CA GLY A 89 0.14 10.40 7.83
C GLY A 89 1.49 9.69 7.87
N PHE A 90 2.58 10.45 8.06
CA PHE A 90 3.95 9.93 8.04
C PHE A 90 4.31 9.15 6.76
N ALA A 91 3.92 9.65 5.59
CA ALA A 91 4.11 9.03 4.27
C ALA A 91 3.30 7.75 4.00
N VAL A 92 2.75 7.09 5.01
CA VAL A 92 1.97 5.85 4.84
C VAL A 92 0.67 6.11 4.08
N TRP A 93 -0.07 7.16 4.44
CA TRP A 93 -1.30 7.55 3.71
C TRP A 93 -1.02 8.01 2.28
N TRP A 94 0.14 8.60 2.05
CA TRP A 94 0.59 8.95 0.70
C TRP A 94 0.86 7.69 -0.14
N LEU A 95 1.59 6.72 0.40
CA LEU A 95 1.89 5.44 -0.28
C LEU A 95 0.63 4.63 -0.58
N VAL A 96 -0.29 4.53 0.37
CA VAL A 96 -1.55 3.79 0.18
C VAL A 96 -2.38 4.40 -0.95
N ASP A 97 -2.54 5.73 -1.00
CA ASP A 97 -3.29 6.38 -2.07
C ASP A 97 -2.62 6.25 -3.45
N LEU A 98 -1.30 6.33 -3.48
CA LEU A 98 -0.52 6.13 -4.70
C LEU A 98 -0.67 4.69 -5.20
N ALA A 99 -0.53 3.69 -4.32
CA ALA A 99 -0.70 2.27 -4.63
C ALA A 99 -2.14 1.95 -5.08
N MET A 100 -3.16 2.48 -4.41
CA MET A 100 -4.56 2.32 -4.81
C MET A 100 -4.84 2.91 -6.20
N THR A 101 -4.21 4.04 -6.52
CA THR A 101 -4.35 4.70 -7.82
C THR A 101 -3.60 3.94 -8.92
N LEU A 102 -2.40 3.43 -8.64
CA LEU A 102 -1.65 2.56 -9.54
C LEU A 102 -2.37 1.22 -9.79
N ALA A 103 -3.03 0.68 -8.77
CA ALA A 103 -3.85 -0.53 -8.87
C ALA A 103 -5.21 -0.29 -9.57
N GLY A 104 -5.55 0.95 -9.90
CA GLY A 104 -6.83 1.30 -10.55
C GLY A 104 -8.06 1.08 -9.65
N LYS A 105 -7.87 0.96 -8.33
CA LYS A 105 -8.93 0.74 -7.33
C LYS A 105 -9.49 2.04 -6.75
N THR A 106 -8.97 3.18 -7.19
CA THR A 106 -9.37 4.50 -6.70
C THR A 106 -10.79 4.87 -7.12
N ARG A 107 -11.55 5.39 -6.16
CA ARG A 107 -12.93 5.86 -6.34
C ARG A 107 -13.03 7.35 -6.03
N ASP A 108 -13.89 8.07 -6.74
CA ASP A 108 -14.25 9.45 -6.43
C ASP A 108 -15.24 9.55 -5.25
N ALA A 109 -15.62 10.78 -4.88
CA ALA A 109 -16.58 11.05 -3.82
C ALA A 109 -17.97 10.43 -4.08
N GLU A 110 -18.31 10.19 -5.34
CA GLU A 110 -19.56 9.55 -5.75
C GLU A 110 -19.43 8.02 -5.88
N GLY A 111 -18.31 7.44 -5.45
CA GLY A 111 -18.05 6.00 -5.46
C GLY A 111 -17.70 5.41 -6.83
N ARG A 112 -17.54 6.25 -7.86
CA ARG A 112 -17.23 5.83 -9.23
C ARG A 112 -15.74 5.55 -9.38
N VAL A 113 -15.41 4.48 -10.09
CA VAL A 113 -14.02 4.06 -10.31
C VAL A 113 -13.34 5.02 -11.29
N VAL A 114 -12.12 5.42 -10.97
CA VAL A 114 -11.25 6.21 -11.85
C VAL A 114 -10.34 5.24 -12.60
N THR A 115 -10.66 4.91 -13.85
CA THR A 115 -9.93 3.93 -14.65
C THR A 115 -9.01 4.61 -15.68
N GLY A 116 -7.76 4.15 -15.77
CA GLY A 116 -6.84 4.57 -16.83
C GLY A 116 -7.13 3.87 -18.16
N GLU A 117 -6.95 4.57 -19.26
CA GLU A 117 -7.17 4.02 -20.61
C GLU A 117 -5.86 3.53 -21.25
N GLY A 118 -5.89 2.36 -21.88
CA GLY A 118 -4.78 1.83 -22.68
C GLY A 118 -3.48 1.64 -21.88
N ARG A 119 -2.42 2.38 -22.25
CA ARG A 119 -1.07 2.27 -21.65
C ARG A 119 -0.88 3.11 -20.39
N GLN A 120 -1.89 3.88 -19.97
CA GLN A 120 -1.76 4.82 -18.84
C GLN A 120 -1.37 4.13 -17.52
N PRO A 121 -1.94 2.97 -17.13
CA PRO A 121 -1.52 2.29 -15.90
C PRO A 121 -0.06 1.83 -15.96
N ALA A 122 0.37 1.24 -17.07
CA ALA A 122 1.75 0.79 -17.25
C ALA A 122 2.76 1.96 -17.17
N ILE A 123 2.45 3.09 -17.80
CA ILE A 123 3.27 4.31 -17.72
C ILE A 123 3.30 4.84 -16.28
N ALA A 124 2.16 4.85 -15.60
CA ALA A 124 2.07 5.31 -14.22
C ALA A 124 2.95 4.48 -13.28
N TRP A 125 2.95 3.15 -13.43
CA TRP A 125 3.85 2.24 -12.71
C TRP A 125 5.33 2.52 -12.98
N THR A 126 5.74 2.56 -14.26
CA THR A 126 7.15 2.81 -14.63
C THR A 126 7.67 4.16 -14.10
N VAL A 127 6.87 5.22 -14.25
CA VAL A 127 7.27 6.57 -13.85
C VAL A 127 7.29 6.70 -12.33
N SER A 128 6.31 6.16 -11.61
CA SER A 128 6.31 6.17 -10.14
C SER A 128 7.52 5.43 -9.55
N ALA A 129 7.84 4.25 -10.07
CA ALA A 129 9.03 3.50 -9.65
C ALA A 129 10.33 4.30 -9.88
N THR A 130 10.47 4.93 -11.05
CA THR A 130 11.64 5.74 -11.38
C THR A 130 11.82 6.94 -10.45
N VAL A 131 10.73 7.65 -10.13
CA VAL A 131 10.75 8.82 -9.24
C VAL A 131 11.07 8.43 -7.80
N ILE A 132 10.53 7.31 -7.30
CA ILE A 132 10.81 6.82 -5.94
C ILE A 132 12.28 6.41 -5.81
N VAL A 133 12.81 5.64 -6.78
CA VAL A 133 14.23 5.21 -6.78
C VAL A 133 15.18 6.41 -6.84
N ALA A 134 14.91 7.40 -7.70
CA ALA A 134 15.72 8.62 -7.77
C ALA A 134 15.69 9.43 -6.46
N SER A 135 14.56 9.43 -5.74
CA SER A 135 14.41 10.15 -4.47
C SER A 135 15.21 9.50 -3.33
N ILE A 136 15.31 8.15 -3.30
CA ILE A 136 16.09 7.41 -2.31
C ILE A 136 17.60 7.64 -2.51
N ILE A 137 18.06 7.66 -3.77
CA ILE A 137 19.47 7.92 -4.10
C ILE A 137 19.86 9.37 -3.77
N GLY A 138 18.96 10.34 -3.99
CA GLY A 138 19.21 11.75 -3.68
C GLY A 138 19.35 12.05 -2.17
N ALA A 139 18.67 11.29 -1.31
CA ALA A 139 18.78 11.44 0.15
C ALA A 139 20.11 10.92 0.73
N GLY A 140 20.76 9.95 0.07
CA GLY A 140 22.05 9.39 0.48
C GLY A 140 23.27 10.28 0.19
N VAL A 141 23.17 11.24 -0.73
CA VAL A 141 24.29 12.10 -1.16
C VAL A 141 24.43 13.39 -0.32
N SER A 142 23.47 13.69 0.56
CA SER A 142 23.44 14.95 1.33
C SER A 142 24.10 14.89 2.73
N SER A 143 24.60 13.73 3.17
CA SER A 143 25.18 13.55 4.52
C SER A 143 26.71 13.43 4.57
N GLY A 144 27.43 13.91 3.55
CA GLY A 144 28.89 13.86 3.49
C GLY A 144 29.54 15.24 3.42
N ASN A 145 29.42 16.06 4.46
CA ASN A 145 30.21 17.29 4.57
C ASN A 145 30.75 17.48 6.00
N ALA A 146 31.74 16.66 6.34
CA ALA A 146 32.58 16.85 7.52
C ALA A 146 34.03 17.06 7.06
N SER A 147 34.42 18.34 6.99
CA SER A 147 35.76 18.89 7.22
C SER A 147 36.97 17.97 6.99
N GLU A 148 37.63 18.11 5.84
CA GLU A 148 39.03 17.70 5.68
C GLU A 148 39.94 18.89 6.00
N GLU A 149 40.71 18.73 7.08
CA GLU A 149 41.86 19.60 7.36
C GLU A 149 42.98 19.35 6.35
N VAL A 150 43.56 20.46 5.92
CA VAL A 150 44.70 20.59 5.01
C VAL A 150 45.95 19.97 5.61
N PHE A 151 46.57 19.02 4.90
CA PHE A 151 48.02 18.82 4.97
C PHE A 151 48.62 18.63 3.57
N GLU A 152 49.69 19.39 3.35
CA GLU A 152 50.34 19.73 2.10
C GLU A 152 51.63 18.90 1.90
N ALA A 153 52.10 18.88 0.65
CA ALA A 153 53.39 18.40 0.11
C ALA A 153 53.40 16.92 -0.33
N ASP A 154 53.96 16.50 -1.47
CA ASP A 154 54.89 17.11 -2.42
C ASP A 154 54.82 16.27 -3.73
N GLU A 155 54.90 16.90 -4.89
CA GLU A 155 55.12 16.23 -6.19
C GLU A 155 56.56 16.53 -6.64
N PRO A 156 57.26 15.65 -7.41
CA PRO A 156 57.10 15.79 -8.86
C PRO A 156 57.43 14.58 -9.77
N ARG A 157 56.80 14.64 -10.96
CA ARG A 157 57.33 14.40 -12.33
C ARG A 157 57.70 12.99 -12.86
N ALA A 158 56.93 12.64 -13.90
CA ALA A 158 57.31 12.59 -15.34
C ALA A 158 57.62 11.25 -16.05
N SER A 159 56.98 11.15 -17.24
CA SER A 159 57.43 10.51 -18.50
C SER A 159 57.38 8.97 -18.54
N SER A 160 56.87 8.27 -19.57
CA SER A 160 56.76 8.58 -21.01
C SER A 160 55.83 7.57 -21.71
N THR A 161 55.05 8.03 -22.70
CA THR A 161 54.48 7.23 -23.80
C THR A 161 55.60 6.76 -24.76
N PRO A 162 55.36 5.75 -25.62
CA PRO A 162 55.04 6.09 -27.02
C PRO A 162 53.94 5.23 -27.66
N ALA A 163 53.26 5.86 -28.62
CA ALA A 163 52.29 5.33 -29.59
C ALA A 163 53.03 4.78 -30.85
N PRO A 164 52.40 4.56 -32.03
CA PRO A 164 51.13 3.90 -32.42
C PRO A 164 51.31 2.97 -33.65
N ALA A 165 50.25 2.25 -34.08
CA ALA A 165 49.91 2.06 -35.50
C ALA A 165 48.51 1.42 -35.66
N GLU A 166 47.58 2.18 -36.25
CA GLU A 166 46.40 1.70 -36.98
C GLU A 166 46.81 1.38 -38.42
N ASP A 167 46.19 0.40 -39.10
CA ASP A 167 45.17 0.65 -40.14
C ASP A 167 44.74 -0.63 -40.91
N ASP A 168 43.49 -0.60 -41.38
CA ASP A 168 42.89 -1.28 -42.55
C ASP A 168 42.50 -2.78 -42.57
N ALA A 169 41.20 -2.99 -42.31
CA ALA A 169 40.13 -3.32 -43.28
C ALA A 169 39.96 -4.72 -43.95
N LEU A 170 38.66 -5.11 -44.02
CA LEU A 170 37.91 -5.98 -44.98
C LEU A 170 37.65 -7.47 -44.64
N GLU A 171 36.42 -7.72 -44.17
CA GLU A 171 35.36 -8.64 -44.67
C GLU A 171 35.75 -9.68 -45.76
N VAL A 172 35.46 -10.99 -45.57
CA VAL A 172 34.42 -11.79 -46.32
C VAL A 172 34.17 -13.19 -45.69
N ALA A 173 32.88 -13.56 -45.63
CA ALA A 173 32.24 -14.85 -45.93
C ALA A 173 32.70 -16.19 -45.29
N ASP A 174 31.76 -16.73 -44.51
CA ASP A 174 31.01 -17.98 -44.76
C ASP A 174 31.80 -19.29 -44.99
N THR A 175 31.68 -20.20 -44.02
CA THR A 175 31.84 -21.64 -44.28
C THR A 175 31.00 -22.42 -43.28
N GLU A 176 29.83 -22.83 -43.77
CA GLU A 176 29.00 -23.91 -43.28
C GLU A 176 29.82 -25.20 -43.13
N VAL A 177 29.85 -25.75 -41.92
CA VAL A 177 30.32 -27.12 -41.66
C VAL A 177 29.20 -27.82 -40.91
N GLU A 178 28.37 -28.55 -41.65
CA GLU A 178 27.62 -29.67 -41.11
C GLU A 178 28.61 -30.73 -40.63
N ASP A 179 28.64 -30.99 -39.32
CA ASP A 179 29.02 -32.31 -38.81
C ASP A 179 28.21 -32.66 -37.57
N SER A 180 27.42 -33.71 -37.71
CA SER A 180 26.87 -34.56 -36.67
C SER A 180 26.90 -35.96 -37.28
N PRO A 181 27.33 -37.02 -36.55
CA PRO A 181 26.69 -37.35 -35.28
C PRO A 181 27.56 -38.06 -34.22
N SER A 182 27.22 -37.91 -32.94
CA SER A 182 27.02 -39.05 -32.01
C SER A 182 26.47 -38.58 -30.65
N PRO A 183 25.58 -39.37 -30.02
CA PRO A 183 24.89 -38.97 -28.81
C PRO A 183 25.86 -39.06 -27.63
N VAL A 184 26.11 -37.91 -27.01
CA VAL A 184 26.67 -37.87 -25.66
C VAL A 184 25.58 -38.40 -24.74
N ALA A 185 25.90 -39.48 -24.02
CA ALA A 185 25.04 -40.00 -22.98
C ALA A 185 24.78 -38.91 -21.93
N GLU A 186 23.51 -38.62 -21.67
CA GLU A 186 23.06 -37.82 -20.54
C GLU A 186 23.50 -38.51 -19.24
N GLU A 187 24.57 -38.01 -18.62
CA GLU A 187 24.82 -38.21 -17.19
C GLU A 187 23.78 -37.38 -16.41
N PRO A 188 23.29 -37.85 -15.25
CA PRO A 188 22.14 -37.25 -14.61
C PRO A 188 22.43 -35.81 -14.17
N GLU A 189 21.57 -34.88 -14.60
CA GLU A 189 21.53 -33.49 -14.15
C GLU A 189 21.21 -33.40 -12.66
N ASN A 190 22.23 -33.46 -11.80
CA ASN A 190 22.13 -33.19 -10.35
C ASN A 190 23.47 -32.67 -9.80
N SER A 191 24.06 -31.68 -10.47
CA SER A 191 25.12 -30.88 -9.87
C SER A 191 24.59 -29.47 -9.63
N GLU A 192 24.29 -29.16 -8.36
CA GLU A 192 24.00 -27.81 -7.89
C GLU A 192 25.03 -26.82 -8.46
N THR A 193 24.55 -25.71 -9.02
CA THR A 193 25.44 -24.69 -9.61
C THR A 193 26.14 -23.89 -8.51
N VAL A 194 27.27 -23.24 -8.84
CA VAL A 194 27.94 -22.34 -7.89
C VAL A 194 27.04 -21.17 -7.49
N SER A 195 26.20 -20.68 -8.41
CA SER A 195 25.22 -19.61 -8.13
C SER A 195 24.19 -20.07 -7.11
N GLN A 196 23.66 -21.29 -7.28
CA GLN A 196 22.74 -21.92 -6.32
C GLN A 196 23.37 -22.06 -4.92
N GLN A 197 24.61 -22.54 -4.83
CA GLN A 197 25.32 -22.65 -3.54
C GLN A 197 25.49 -21.30 -2.85
N GLN A 198 25.81 -20.25 -3.63
CA GLN A 198 25.95 -18.89 -3.11
C GLN A 198 24.61 -18.34 -2.62
N ALA A 199 23.54 -18.53 -3.39
CA ALA A 199 22.19 -18.13 -3.02
C ALA A 199 21.72 -18.85 -1.74
N VAL A 200 21.99 -20.16 -1.60
CA VAL A 200 21.70 -20.93 -0.37
C VAL A 200 22.47 -20.36 0.82
N SER A 201 23.75 -19.99 0.65
CA SER A 201 24.54 -19.38 1.72
C SER A 201 23.97 -18.03 2.14
N ALA A 202 23.61 -17.17 1.17
CA ALA A 202 23.00 -15.87 1.43
C ALA A 202 21.66 -16.03 2.17
N ALA A 203 20.80 -16.95 1.72
CA ALA A 203 19.53 -17.27 2.38
C ALA A 203 19.72 -17.66 3.86
N ARG A 204 20.73 -18.49 4.17
CA ARG A 204 21.05 -18.86 5.57
C ARG A 204 21.52 -17.67 6.39
N ASP A 205 22.29 -16.77 5.81
CA ASP A 205 22.78 -15.58 6.51
C ASP A 205 21.65 -14.59 6.81
N TYR A 206 20.69 -14.43 5.88
CA TYR A 206 19.48 -13.65 6.13
C TYR A 206 18.65 -14.21 7.29
N LEU A 207 18.35 -15.51 7.25
CA LEU A 207 17.54 -16.18 8.27
C LEU A 207 18.19 -16.21 9.66
N ARG A 208 19.51 -15.95 9.76
CA ARG A 208 20.20 -15.77 11.06
C ARG A 208 19.97 -14.39 11.67
N PHE A 209 19.64 -13.40 10.86
CA PHE A 209 19.52 -12.01 11.30
C PHE A 209 18.07 -11.57 11.47
N THR A 210 17.18 -12.01 10.57
CA THR A 210 15.75 -11.65 10.62
C THR A 210 14.88 -12.75 10.03
N ALA A 211 13.62 -12.78 10.45
CA ALA A 211 12.62 -13.69 9.91
C ALA A 211 12.22 -13.26 8.49
N PHE A 212 11.88 -14.24 7.66
CA PHE A 212 11.36 -14.01 6.31
C PHE A 212 10.23 -14.99 5.98
N SER A 213 9.26 -14.53 5.19
CA SER A 213 8.38 -15.41 4.45
C SER A 213 9.15 -16.08 3.31
N ARG A 214 8.62 -17.19 2.79
CA ARG A 214 9.22 -17.88 1.63
C ARG A 214 9.36 -16.93 0.44
N SER A 215 8.29 -16.20 0.08
CA SER A 215 8.33 -15.26 -1.05
C SER A 215 9.21 -14.06 -0.76
N GLY A 216 9.18 -13.52 0.46
CA GLY A 216 10.01 -12.38 0.84
C GLY A 216 11.50 -12.68 0.76
N LEU A 217 11.92 -13.90 1.13
CA LEU A 217 13.32 -14.31 0.99
C LEU A 217 13.73 -14.50 -0.48
N ILE A 218 12.82 -15.00 -1.33
CA ILE A 218 13.06 -15.07 -2.78
C ILE A 218 13.26 -13.66 -3.35
N ASP A 219 12.33 -12.74 -3.06
CA ASP A 219 12.39 -11.35 -3.54
C ASP A 219 13.67 -10.65 -3.07
N GLN A 220 14.12 -10.92 -1.85
CA GLN A 220 15.37 -10.37 -1.30
C GLN A 220 16.60 -10.87 -2.06
N LEU A 221 16.66 -12.16 -2.41
CA LEU A 221 17.77 -12.71 -3.20
C LEU A 221 17.73 -12.22 -4.66
N GLU A 222 16.54 -12.08 -5.25
CA GLU A 222 16.39 -11.48 -6.58
C GLU A 222 16.87 -10.01 -6.59
N PHE A 223 16.56 -9.26 -5.53
CA PHE A 223 17.05 -7.89 -5.37
C PHE A 223 18.59 -7.82 -5.30
N GLU A 224 19.24 -8.84 -4.74
CA GLU A 224 20.71 -8.97 -4.73
C GLU A 224 21.30 -9.41 -6.08
N GLY A 225 20.45 -9.73 -7.05
CA GLY A 225 20.85 -10.07 -8.42
C GLY A 225 20.96 -11.57 -8.70
N TYR A 226 20.51 -12.44 -7.79
CA TYR A 226 20.32 -13.85 -8.12
C TYR A 226 19.19 -14.00 -9.14
N SER A 227 19.30 -15.01 -10.01
CA SER A 227 18.21 -15.34 -10.91
C SER A 227 17.01 -15.88 -10.11
N THR A 228 15.80 -15.72 -10.62
CA THR A 228 14.58 -16.31 -10.02
C THR A 228 14.76 -17.82 -9.77
N GLU A 229 15.45 -18.51 -10.67
CA GLU A 229 15.72 -19.94 -10.55
C GLU A 229 16.68 -20.23 -9.37
N ASP A 230 17.79 -19.50 -9.25
CA ASP A 230 18.74 -19.69 -8.16
C ASP A 230 18.16 -19.28 -6.80
N ALA A 231 17.40 -18.18 -6.75
CA ALA A 231 16.73 -17.70 -5.54
C ALA A 231 15.67 -18.70 -5.06
N THR A 232 14.82 -19.19 -5.96
CA THR A 232 13.82 -20.22 -5.64
C THR A 232 14.50 -21.51 -5.18
N TYR A 233 15.53 -21.95 -5.92
CA TYR A 233 16.33 -23.12 -5.52
C TYR A 233 16.90 -22.95 -4.12
N ALA A 234 17.49 -21.78 -3.82
CA ALA A 234 18.10 -21.52 -2.53
C ALA A 234 17.11 -21.60 -1.38
N VAL A 235 15.97 -20.93 -1.53
CA VAL A 235 14.91 -20.90 -0.51
C VAL A 235 14.31 -22.29 -0.29
N ASP A 236 14.15 -23.10 -1.35
CA ASP A 236 13.65 -24.48 -1.22
C ASP A 236 14.67 -25.44 -0.58
N HIS A 237 15.97 -25.13 -0.63
CA HIS A 237 17.04 -25.97 -0.09
C HIS A 237 17.70 -25.42 1.19
N VAL A 238 17.29 -24.24 1.66
CA VAL A 238 17.83 -23.62 2.88
C VAL A 238 17.48 -24.42 4.14
N GLY A 239 16.36 -25.15 4.09
CA GLY A 239 15.86 -25.98 5.19
C GLY A 239 15.12 -25.19 6.27
N ALA A 240 14.56 -24.02 5.92
CA ALA A 240 13.76 -23.21 6.84
C ALA A 240 12.41 -23.87 7.14
N ASP A 241 11.97 -23.75 8.39
CA ASP A 241 10.58 -24.00 8.77
C ASP A 241 9.81 -22.69 8.67
N TRP A 242 8.94 -22.58 7.66
CA TRP A 242 8.20 -21.35 7.38
C TRP A 242 7.17 -21.01 8.47
N PHE A 243 6.66 -22.01 9.19
CA PHE A 243 5.81 -21.78 10.37
C PHE A 243 6.61 -21.19 11.53
N GLU A 244 7.86 -21.65 11.73
CA GLU A 244 8.77 -21.06 12.71
C GLU A 244 9.15 -19.63 12.32
N GLN A 245 9.42 -19.36 11.04
CA GLN A 245 9.70 -18.01 10.56
C GLN A 245 8.53 -17.06 10.78
N ALA A 246 7.29 -17.51 10.58
CA ALA A 246 6.10 -16.71 10.87
C ALA A 246 6.01 -16.36 12.37
N ALA A 247 6.28 -17.32 13.26
CA ALA A 247 6.29 -17.07 14.70
C ALA A 247 7.39 -16.06 15.11
N LEU A 248 8.59 -16.17 14.54
CA LEU A 248 9.69 -15.22 14.77
C LEU A 248 9.36 -13.81 14.26
N SER A 249 8.74 -13.69 13.08
CA SER A 249 8.29 -12.39 12.56
C SER A 249 7.22 -11.78 13.48
N ALA A 250 6.22 -12.56 13.87
CA ALA A 250 5.18 -12.13 14.79
C ALA A 250 5.76 -11.65 16.14
N GLU A 251 6.71 -12.40 16.72
CA GLU A 251 7.41 -12.00 17.95
C GLU A 251 8.16 -10.68 17.77
N GLN A 252 8.88 -10.51 16.66
CA GLN A 252 9.62 -9.28 16.37
C GLN A 252 8.68 -8.07 16.31
N TYR A 253 7.54 -8.18 15.63
CA TYR A 253 6.56 -7.10 15.60
C TYR A 253 6.06 -6.71 16.99
N LEU A 254 5.71 -7.72 17.80
CA LEU A 254 5.22 -7.50 19.17
C LEU A 254 6.27 -6.91 20.12
N GLN A 255 7.56 -7.03 19.80
CA GLN A 255 8.64 -6.36 20.56
C GLN A 255 8.72 -4.86 20.27
N PHE A 256 8.31 -4.41 19.07
CA PHE A 256 8.43 -3.02 18.66
C PHE A 256 7.13 -2.23 18.83
N SER A 257 5.98 -2.86 18.54
CA SER A 257 4.67 -2.21 18.55
C SER A 257 3.59 -3.16 19.01
N ALA A 258 2.54 -2.61 19.62
CA ALA A 258 1.36 -3.39 19.96
C ALA A 258 0.50 -3.66 18.73
N PHE A 259 -0.05 -4.87 18.64
CA PHE A 259 -0.92 -5.29 17.53
C PHE A 259 -2.13 -6.05 18.03
N SER A 260 -3.26 -5.87 17.35
CA SER A 260 -4.37 -6.82 17.45
C SER A 260 -3.98 -8.16 16.81
N LYS A 261 -4.62 -9.24 17.23
CA LYS A 261 -4.38 -10.57 16.66
C LYS A 261 -4.61 -10.59 15.15
N SER A 262 -5.73 -10.04 14.68
CA SER A 262 -6.04 -9.96 13.25
C SER A 262 -5.09 -9.04 12.51
N GLY A 263 -4.74 -7.88 13.09
CA GLY A 263 -3.82 -6.94 12.48
C GLY A 263 -2.42 -7.53 12.30
N LEU A 264 -1.94 -8.33 13.26
CA LEU A 264 -0.66 -9.03 13.14
C LEU A 264 -0.72 -10.14 12.07
N ILE A 265 -1.83 -10.86 11.97
CA ILE A 265 -2.04 -11.84 10.88
C ILE A 265 -2.00 -11.12 9.52
N ASP A 266 -2.73 -10.02 9.37
CA ASP A 266 -2.75 -9.23 8.13
C ASP A 266 -1.36 -8.69 7.77
N GLN A 267 -0.56 -8.30 8.77
CA GLN A 267 0.82 -7.86 8.57
C GLN A 267 1.69 -9.00 8.01
N LEU A 268 1.62 -10.21 8.59
CA LEU A 268 2.38 -11.36 8.10
C LEU A 268 1.91 -11.80 6.71
N LEU A 269 0.60 -11.74 6.43
CA LEU A 269 0.07 -11.97 5.08
C LEU A 269 0.64 -10.97 4.06
N PHE A 270 0.74 -9.70 4.46
CA PHE A 270 1.34 -8.66 3.63
C PHE A 270 2.83 -8.93 3.36
N GLU A 271 3.55 -9.50 4.31
CA GLU A 271 4.94 -9.94 4.16
C GLU A 271 5.11 -11.21 3.30
N GLY A 272 4.00 -11.82 2.88
CA GLY A 272 4.00 -12.98 1.98
C GLY A 272 4.00 -14.33 2.68
N PHE A 273 3.73 -14.39 3.98
CA PHE A 273 3.36 -15.65 4.62
C PHE A 273 1.99 -16.14 4.10
N THR A 274 1.81 -17.44 4.08
CA THR A 274 0.48 -18.04 3.83
C THR A 274 -0.47 -17.78 5.00
N GLU A 275 -1.77 -17.94 4.78
CA GLU A 275 -2.78 -17.77 5.83
C GLU A 275 -2.54 -18.75 6.99
N GLU A 276 -2.17 -19.98 6.68
CA GLU A 276 -1.87 -21.01 7.67
C GLU A 276 -0.62 -20.67 8.49
N GLU A 277 0.47 -20.21 7.84
CA GLU A 277 1.70 -19.81 8.51
C GLU A 277 1.49 -18.58 9.41
N ALA A 278 0.82 -17.55 8.88
CA ALA A 278 0.54 -16.33 9.63
C ALA A 278 -0.34 -16.62 10.85
N ALA A 279 -1.43 -17.36 10.67
CA ALA A 279 -2.33 -17.72 11.76
C ALA A 279 -1.61 -18.55 12.84
N TYR A 280 -0.79 -19.53 12.42
CA TYR A 280 0.00 -20.33 13.34
C TYR A 280 1.04 -19.50 14.09
N GLY A 281 1.81 -18.68 13.38
CA GLY A 281 2.88 -17.86 13.94
C GLY A 281 2.35 -16.90 15.01
N VAL A 282 1.25 -16.21 14.71
CA VAL A 282 0.56 -15.35 15.67
C VAL A 282 0.04 -16.13 16.87
N GLU A 283 -0.58 -17.30 16.67
CA GLU A 283 -1.08 -18.13 17.78
C GLU A 283 0.02 -18.56 18.75
N GLN A 284 1.26 -18.80 18.27
CA GLN A 284 2.37 -19.21 19.14
C GLN A 284 2.82 -18.10 20.11
N VAL A 285 2.71 -16.84 19.70
CA VAL A 285 3.30 -15.71 20.43
C VAL A 285 2.26 -14.83 21.14
N TYR A 286 1.00 -14.89 20.70
CA TYR A 286 -0.04 -13.98 21.17
C TYR A 286 -0.64 -14.47 22.49
N ASP A 287 -0.15 -13.95 23.61
CA ASP A 287 -0.73 -14.18 24.93
C ASP A 287 -2.02 -13.35 25.05
N GLY A 288 -3.17 -13.97 24.80
CA GLY A 288 -4.51 -13.36 24.75
C GLY A 288 -5.03 -12.75 26.07
N GLN A 289 -4.15 -12.26 26.94
CA GLN A 289 -4.44 -11.69 28.25
C GLN A 289 -4.67 -10.17 28.22
N GLY A 290 -4.90 -9.56 27.05
CA GLY A 290 -5.23 -8.14 26.93
C GLY A 290 -4.05 -7.16 27.03
N GLY A 291 -2.81 -7.66 27.21
CA GLY A 291 -1.61 -6.82 27.28
C GLY A 291 -1.36 -6.00 26.01
N GLN A 292 -1.63 -6.57 24.84
CA GLN A 292 -1.49 -5.88 23.55
C GLN A 292 -2.49 -4.73 23.41
N ALA A 293 -3.77 -4.98 23.70
CA ALA A 293 -4.80 -3.95 23.65
C ALA A 293 -4.50 -2.79 24.63
N ALA A 294 -4.01 -3.08 25.84
CA ALA A 294 -3.63 -2.05 26.80
C ALA A 294 -2.40 -1.25 26.33
N ALA A 295 -1.42 -1.90 25.72
CA ALA A 295 -0.25 -1.23 25.14
C ALA A 295 -0.62 -0.35 23.94
N SER A 296 -1.51 -0.81 23.05
CA SER A 296 -2.08 0.01 21.96
C SER A 296 -2.83 1.22 22.53
N ALA A 297 -3.70 1.00 23.53
CA ALA A 297 -4.47 2.06 24.18
C ALA A 297 -3.57 3.13 24.80
N GLN A 298 -2.52 2.72 25.53
CA GLN A 298 -1.53 3.65 26.09
C GLN A 298 -0.81 4.44 25.00
N SER A 299 -0.37 3.76 23.93
CA SER A 299 0.32 4.41 22.80
C SER A 299 -0.52 5.51 22.16
N TYR A 300 -1.84 5.30 22.06
CA TYR A 300 -2.77 6.33 21.60
C TYR A 300 -2.86 7.52 22.55
N LEU A 301 -3.01 7.26 23.85
CA LEU A 301 -3.12 8.30 24.87
C LEU A 301 -1.83 9.13 25.03
N ASP A 302 -0.67 8.58 24.66
CA ASP A 302 0.61 9.28 24.67
C ASP A 302 0.71 10.35 23.58
N VAL A 303 -0.04 10.22 22.48
CA VAL A 303 0.06 11.11 21.30
C VAL A 303 -1.18 11.96 21.07
N MET A 304 -2.37 11.48 21.47
CA MET A 304 -3.65 12.12 21.19
C MET A 304 -4.60 11.97 22.37
N ALA A 305 -5.47 12.97 22.54
CA ALA A 305 -6.54 12.89 23.53
C ALA A 305 -7.69 12.00 23.02
N PHE A 306 -8.25 11.15 23.88
CA PHE A 306 -9.40 10.30 23.56
C PHE A 306 -10.45 10.32 24.67
N SER A 307 -11.72 10.14 24.29
CA SER A 307 -12.74 9.71 25.24
C SER A 307 -12.57 8.22 25.54
N ARG A 308 -13.14 7.76 26.66
CA ARG A 308 -13.12 6.32 26.99
C ARG A 308 -13.72 5.48 25.87
N ASP A 309 -14.90 5.85 25.40
CA ASP A 309 -15.62 5.09 24.39
C ASP A 309 -14.95 5.22 23.01
N GLY A 310 -14.44 6.40 22.66
CA GLY A 310 -13.68 6.60 21.43
C GLY A 310 -12.38 5.80 21.38
N LEU A 311 -11.71 5.60 22.52
CA LEU A 311 -10.53 4.74 22.58
C LEU A 311 -10.90 3.25 22.40
N ILE A 312 -12.03 2.82 22.96
CA ILE A 312 -12.54 1.45 22.76
C ILE A 312 -12.88 1.23 21.28
N ASP A 313 -13.61 2.16 20.66
CA ASP A 313 -13.98 2.11 19.24
C ASP A 313 -12.74 2.05 18.33
N GLN A 314 -11.68 2.80 18.68
CA GLN A 314 -10.41 2.76 17.95
C GLN A 314 -9.75 1.38 18.01
N LEU A 315 -9.71 0.75 19.19
CA LEU A 315 -9.15 -0.60 19.33
C LEU A 315 -10.01 -1.65 18.60
N GLU A 316 -11.33 -1.51 18.62
CA GLU A 316 -12.22 -2.39 17.82
C GLU A 316 -11.96 -2.24 16.32
N PHE A 317 -11.75 -1.02 15.85
CA PHE A 317 -11.38 -0.76 14.45
C PHE A 317 -10.06 -1.45 14.07
N GLU A 318 -9.10 -1.53 15.00
CA GLU A 318 -7.85 -2.27 14.80
C GLU A 318 -8.03 -3.79 14.84
N GLY A 319 -9.20 -4.28 15.24
CA GLY A 319 -9.54 -5.70 15.25
C GLY A 319 -9.46 -6.38 16.61
N TYR A 320 -9.30 -5.62 17.71
CA TYR A 320 -9.54 -6.17 19.04
C TYR A 320 -11.03 -6.46 19.25
N SER A 321 -11.36 -7.52 20.00
CA SER A 321 -12.76 -7.71 20.39
C SER A 321 -13.21 -6.61 21.36
N ASN A 322 -14.50 -6.25 21.35
CA ASN A 322 -15.08 -5.30 22.31
C ASN A 322 -14.72 -5.64 23.77
N ALA A 323 -14.69 -6.92 24.11
CA ALA A 323 -14.34 -7.38 25.46
C ALA A 323 -12.87 -7.11 25.80
N GLU A 324 -11.94 -7.36 24.88
CA GLU A 324 -10.51 -7.07 25.06
C GLU A 324 -10.25 -5.56 25.11
N ALA A 325 -10.83 -4.80 24.18
CA ALA A 325 -10.70 -3.34 24.12
C ALA A 325 -11.23 -2.69 25.41
N THR A 326 -12.41 -3.10 25.87
CA THR A 326 -13.00 -2.60 27.12
C THR A 326 -12.13 -2.94 28.32
N ALA A 327 -11.70 -4.20 28.44
CA ALA A 327 -10.85 -4.63 29.55
C ALA A 327 -9.50 -3.90 29.57
N ALA A 328 -8.91 -3.66 28.40
CA ALA A 328 -7.68 -2.91 28.25
C ALA A 328 -7.84 -1.45 28.71
N VAL A 329 -8.83 -0.74 28.17
CA VAL A 329 -9.08 0.66 28.54
C VAL A 329 -9.42 0.80 30.02
N ASP A 330 -10.20 -0.13 30.60
CA ASP A 330 -10.53 -0.14 32.03
C ASP A 330 -9.36 -0.51 32.95
N SER A 331 -8.31 -1.14 32.40
CA SER A 331 -7.10 -1.47 33.15
C SER A 331 -6.12 -0.30 33.31
N LEU A 332 -6.26 0.73 32.47
CA LEU A 332 -5.40 1.91 32.49
C LEU A 332 -5.84 2.91 33.56
N ASP A 333 -4.87 3.56 34.21
CA ASP A 333 -5.11 4.65 35.15
C ASP A 333 -5.21 5.99 34.39
N VAL A 334 -6.39 6.25 33.81
CA VAL A 334 -6.64 7.42 32.96
C VAL A 334 -7.58 8.42 33.63
N ASP A 335 -7.16 9.67 33.74
CA ASP A 335 -8.04 10.77 34.09
C ASP A 335 -8.80 11.26 32.84
N TRP A 336 -10.01 10.76 32.67
CA TRP A 336 -10.87 11.12 31.53
C TRP A 336 -11.32 12.59 31.54
N ASN A 337 -11.28 13.28 32.67
CA ASN A 337 -11.54 14.72 32.71
C ASN A 337 -10.36 15.52 32.13
N GLU A 338 -9.13 15.04 32.37
CA GLU A 338 -7.92 15.61 31.77
C GLU A 338 -7.87 15.35 30.27
N GLN A 339 -8.27 14.16 29.82
CA GLN A 339 -8.42 13.85 28.39
C GLN A 339 -9.43 14.78 27.70
N ALA A 340 -10.58 15.05 28.33
CA ALA A 340 -11.56 16.00 27.82
C ALA A 340 -11.00 17.44 27.75
N ALA A 341 -10.21 17.85 28.74
CA ALA A 341 -9.53 19.15 28.76
C ALA A 341 -8.48 19.26 27.65
N ALA A 342 -7.67 18.21 27.44
CA ALA A 342 -6.69 18.14 26.37
C ALA A 342 -7.35 18.24 24.99
N LYS A 343 -8.43 17.48 24.77
CA LYS A 343 -9.19 17.53 23.51
C LYS A 343 -9.85 18.89 23.27
N ALA A 344 -10.42 19.49 24.32
CA ALA A 344 -10.98 20.84 24.24
C ALA A 344 -9.92 21.87 23.80
N ARG A 345 -8.71 21.76 24.33
CA ARG A 345 -7.58 22.64 23.98
C ARG A 345 -7.15 22.44 22.53
N GLU A 346 -7.01 21.18 22.09
CA GLU A 346 -6.69 20.82 20.70
C GLU A 346 -7.68 21.46 19.72
N TYR A 347 -8.99 21.36 19.99
CA TYR A 347 -10.01 21.96 19.13
C TYR A 347 -9.89 23.49 19.02
N LEU A 348 -9.51 24.14 20.12
CA LEU A 348 -9.34 25.59 20.17
C LEU A 348 -8.05 26.07 19.50
N GLU A 349 -7.07 25.19 19.28
CA GLU A 349 -5.87 25.53 18.50
C GLU A 349 -6.18 25.73 17.01
N TYR A 350 -7.11 24.93 16.47
CA TYR A 350 -7.42 24.92 15.04
C TYR A 350 -8.72 25.62 14.67
N SER A 351 -9.61 25.87 15.63
CA SER A 351 -10.95 26.41 15.37
C SER A 351 -11.50 27.20 16.54
N SER A 352 -12.44 28.10 16.27
CA SER A 352 -13.16 28.84 17.30
C SER A 352 -14.50 28.17 17.58
N PHE A 353 -14.78 27.91 18.86
CA PHE A 353 -16.04 27.32 19.29
C PHE A 353 -16.76 28.24 20.28
N SER A 354 -18.10 28.20 20.27
CA SER A 354 -18.86 28.64 21.45
C SER A 354 -18.80 27.56 22.52
N ARG A 355 -19.04 27.93 23.79
CA ARG A 355 -19.08 26.99 24.91
C ARG A 355 -19.99 25.78 24.62
N SER A 356 -21.21 26.02 24.15
CA SER A 356 -22.17 24.96 23.86
C SER A 356 -21.72 24.07 22.70
N ALA A 357 -21.18 24.66 21.63
CA ALA A 357 -20.72 23.90 20.47
C ALA A 357 -19.54 22.99 20.81
N LEU A 358 -18.61 23.45 21.66
CA LEU A 358 -17.49 22.62 22.11
C LEU A 358 -17.95 21.47 23.01
N ILE A 359 -18.93 21.71 23.89
CA ILE A 359 -19.53 20.64 24.70
C ILE A 359 -20.19 19.58 23.80
N ASP A 360 -21.01 20.01 22.84
CA ASP A 360 -21.67 19.10 21.91
C ASP A 360 -20.66 18.29 21.09
N GLN A 361 -19.55 18.91 20.68
CA GLN A 361 -18.47 18.24 19.95
C GLN A 361 -17.77 17.18 20.81
N LEU A 362 -17.44 17.48 22.07
CA LEU A 362 -16.83 16.49 22.96
C LEU A 362 -17.79 15.33 23.27
N ILE A 363 -19.10 15.61 23.43
CA ILE A 363 -20.10 14.55 23.58
C ILE A 363 -20.18 13.69 22.32
N PHE A 364 -20.11 14.29 21.15
CA PHE A 364 -20.08 13.56 19.88
C PHE A 364 -18.85 12.64 19.78
N GLU A 365 -17.71 13.04 20.34
CA GLU A 365 -16.51 12.19 20.43
C GLU A 365 -16.56 11.13 21.54
N GLY A 366 -17.68 11.01 22.25
CA GLY A 366 -17.89 9.96 23.26
C GLY A 366 -17.50 10.35 24.69
N PHE A 367 -17.20 11.63 24.96
CA PHE A 367 -17.08 12.09 26.35
C PHE A 367 -18.47 12.16 27.00
N THR A 368 -18.55 11.83 28.29
CA THR A 368 -19.78 12.08 29.06
C THR A 368 -20.05 13.58 29.16
N ALA A 369 -21.31 13.97 29.36
CA ALA A 369 -21.66 15.38 29.52
C ALA A 369 -20.87 16.08 30.63
N ALA A 370 -20.59 15.38 31.74
CA ALA A 370 -19.79 15.92 32.84
C ALA A 370 -18.31 16.13 32.44
N GLN A 371 -17.70 15.19 31.71
CA GLN A 371 -16.33 15.33 31.20
C GLN A 371 -16.24 16.44 30.16
N ALA A 372 -17.21 16.53 29.24
CA ALA A 372 -17.28 17.59 28.25
C ALA A 372 -17.38 18.97 28.92
N GLU A 373 -18.28 19.14 29.90
CA GLU A 373 -18.38 20.37 30.69
C GLU A 373 -17.08 20.70 31.42
N HIS A 374 -16.44 19.70 32.04
CA HIS A 374 -15.15 19.88 32.70
C HIS A 374 -14.08 20.37 31.71
N GLY A 375 -13.94 19.71 30.57
CA GLY A 375 -12.98 20.04 29.53
C GLY A 375 -13.16 21.46 29.02
N VAL A 376 -14.39 21.86 28.71
CA VAL A 376 -14.70 23.23 28.23
C VAL A 376 -14.42 24.28 29.31
N ASN A 377 -14.77 24.02 30.58
CA ASN A 377 -14.47 24.95 31.66
C ASN A 377 -12.94 25.12 31.86
N SER A 378 -12.17 24.05 31.68
CA SER A 378 -10.71 24.06 31.87
C SER A 378 -9.97 24.96 30.87
N VAL A 379 -10.57 25.20 29.69
CA VAL A 379 -10.03 26.08 28.63
C VAL A 379 -10.61 27.49 28.68
N GLY A 380 -11.38 27.83 29.72
CA GLY A 380 -11.87 29.18 29.99
C GLY A 380 -13.15 29.57 29.25
N LEU A 381 -13.95 28.61 28.80
CA LEU A 381 -15.22 28.83 28.07
C LEU A 381 -16.48 28.56 28.90
#